data_AF-A0A0B6VJH9-F1
#
_entry.id   AF-A0A0B6VJH9-F1
#
_cell.length_a   1.000
_cell.length_b   1.000
_cell.length_c   1.000
_cell.angle_alpha   90.00
_cell.angle_beta   90.00
_cell.angle_gamma   90.00
#
_symmetry.space_group_name_H-M   'P 1'
#
loop_
_entity.id
_entity.type
_entity.pdbx_description
1 polymer ?
#
loop_
_entity_poly.entity_id
_entity_poly.type
_entity_poly.pdbx_seq_one_letter_code
_entity_poly.pdbx_strand_id
1 'polypeptide(L)' 'MLDDAGEVRAVRYALMATADLTIEDSWYVAGMAGTGSNTYVANDLFVPSEFTLDLDTFMGRKFASWLPEEPDY' A
#
# COMPACT_ATOMS: atom_id res chain seq x y z
N MET A 1 -9.16 -1.83 -5.08
CA MET A 1 -9.62 -1.70 -6.48
C MET A 1 -11.09 -2.03 -6.52
N LEU A 2 -11.88 -1.15 -7.11
CA LEU A 2 -13.32 -1.35 -7.26
C LEU A 2 -13.60 -1.96 -8.65
N ASP A 3 -14.73 -2.63 -8.79
CA ASP A 3 -15.28 -2.99 -10.11
C ASP A 3 -16.13 -1.84 -10.69
N ASP A 4 -16.77 -2.08 -11.85
CA ASP A 4 -17.60 -1.09 -12.54
C ASP A 4 -18.88 -0.71 -11.76
N ALA A 5 -19.29 -1.54 -10.79
CA ALA A 5 -20.41 -1.24 -9.89
C ALA A 5 -19.99 -0.47 -8.64
N GLY A 6 -18.68 -0.24 -8.45
CA GLY A 6 -18.11 0.43 -7.28
C GLY A 6 -17.86 -0.51 -6.10
N GLU A 7 -17.99 -1.83 -6.28
CA GLU A 7 -17.80 -2.82 -5.22
C GLU A 7 -16.33 -3.22 -5.09
N VAL A 8 -15.92 -3.59 -3.87
CA VAL A 8 -14.52 -3.99 -3.61
C VAL A 8 -14.21 -5.29 -4.34
N ARG A 9 -13.37 -5.20 -5.37
CA ARG A 9 -12.90 -6.36 -6.14
C ARG A 9 -11.61 -6.96 -5.57
N ALA A 10 -10.68 -6.11 -5.13
CA ALA A 10 -9.37 -6.55 -4.65
C ALA A 10 -8.69 -5.54 -3.73
N VAL A 11 -7.92 -6.04 -2.77
CA VAL A 11 -6.97 -5.27 -1.96
C VAL A 11 -5.60 -5.27 -2.64
N ARG A 12 -4.97 -4.10 -2.68
CA ARG A 12 -3.63 -3.87 -3.25
C ARG A 12 -2.85 -2.93 -2.33
N TYR A 13 -1.53 -3.05 -2.37
CA TYR A 13 -0.61 -2.06 -1.83
C TYR A 13 -0.25 -1.06 -2.92
N ALA A 14 -0.03 0.20 -2.56
CA ALA A 14 0.32 1.27 -3.48
C ALA A 14 1.62 1.95 -3.01
N LEU A 15 2.53 2.20 -3.94
CA LEU A 15 3.73 2.98 -3.74
C LEU A 15 3.54 4.37 -4.35
N MET A 16 3.93 5.40 -3.61
CA MET A 16 3.79 6.81 -3.95
C MET A 16 4.87 7.61 -3.25
N ALA A 17 5.18 8.81 -3.78
CA ALA A 17 6.14 9.68 -3.12
C ALA A 17 5.51 10.30 -1.86
N THR A 18 6.31 10.44 -0.81
CA THR A 18 5.87 11.11 0.42
C THR A 18 5.52 12.59 0.20
N ALA A 19 6.11 13.21 -0.82
CA ALA A 19 5.80 14.59 -1.22
C ALA A 19 4.36 14.77 -1.74
N ASP A 20 3.70 13.68 -2.18
CA ASP A 20 2.31 13.68 -2.64
C ASP A 20 1.31 13.44 -1.50
N LEU A 21 1.80 13.29 -0.27
CA LEU A 21 1.02 13.00 0.93
C LEU A 21 1.15 14.12 1.95
N THR A 22 0.13 14.25 2.79
CA THR A 22 0.18 15.08 4.00
C THR A 22 0.21 14.19 5.23
N ILE A 23 0.96 14.58 6.26
CA ILE A 23 0.92 13.92 7.57
C ILE A 23 -0.02 14.73 8.46
N GLU A 24 -1.05 14.07 8.98
CA GLU A 24 -1.88 14.59 10.07
C GLU A 24 -1.31 14.14 11.41
N ASP A 25 -1.09 15.09 12.32
CA ASP A 25 -0.70 14.80 13.69
C ASP A 25 -1.90 14.21 14.44
N SER A 26 -1.92 12.88 14.59
CA SER A 26 -3.06 12.11 15.06
C SER A 26 -2.71 11.14 16.19
N TRP A 27 -1.43 11.00 16.54
CA TRP A 27 -0.93 9.98 17.46
C TRP A 27 -1.01 10.39 18.94
N TYR A 28 -2.22 10.72 19.41
CA TYR A 28 -2.50 11.10 20.80
C TYR A 28 -2.89 9.88 21.66
N VAL A 29 -1.89 9.08 22.03
CA VAL A 29 -2.10 7.77 22.71
C VAL A 29 -1.40 7.67 24.06
N ALA A 30 -1.86 6.76 24.92
CA ALA A 30 -1.35 6.58 26.28
C ALA A 30 -0.01 5.82 26.37
N GLY A 31 0.40 5.11 25.31
CA GLY A 31 1.62 4.29 25.27
C GLY A 31 2.19 4.22 23.87
N MET A 32 3.50 3.93 23.75
CA MET A 32 4.25 4.07 22.48
C MET A 32 4.15 5.48 21.86
N ALA A 33 3.88 6.51 22.66
CA ALA A 33 3.67 7.87 22.18
C ALA A 33 4.88 8.44 21.39
N GLY A 34 6.09 7.97 21.73
CA GLY A 34 7.32 8.38 21.04
C GLY A 34 7.51 7.81 19.63
N THR A 35 6.67 6.90 19.15
CA THR A 35 6.79 6.37 17.78
C THR A 35 6.31 7.36 16.72
N GLY A 36 5.43 8.31 17.09
CA GLY A 36 4.85 9.26 16.14
C GLY A 36 4.12 8.57 14.99
N SER A 37 3.31 7.54 15.28
CA SER A 37 2.54 6.78 14.28
C SER A 37 1.34 7.58 13.73
N ASN A 38 1.64 8.80 13.29
CA ASN A 38 0.74 9.76 12.68
C ASN A 38 0.19 9.26 11.34
N THR A 39 -0.87 9.90 10.88
CA THR A 39 -1.61 9.44 9.69
C THR A 39 -1.10 10.12 8.43
N TYR A 40 -0.62 9.34 7.47
CA TYR A 40 -0.49 9.83 6.09
C TYR A 40 -1.87 9.88 5.43
N VAL A 41 -2.17 11.01 4.77
CA VAL A 41 -3.42 11.25 4.04
C VAL A 41 -3.10 11.48 2.57
N ALA A 42 -3.77 10.71 1.70
CA ALA A 42 -3.76 10.89 0.26
C ALA A 42 -5.10 11.49 -0.18
N ASN A 43 -5.09 12.60 -0.89
CA ASN A 43 -6.30 13.28 -1.37
C ASN A 43 -6.34 13.23 -2.89
N ASP A 44 -7.25 12.43 -3.46
CA ASP A 44 -7.43 12.26 -4.91
C ASP A 44 -6.12 11.97 -5.68
N LEU A 45 -5.28 11.12 -5.09
CA LEU A 45 -3.97 10.79 -5.64
C LEU A 45 -4.08 9.65 -6.66
N PHE A 46 -3.69 9.94 -7.90
CA PHE A 46 -3.52 8.92 -8.93
C PHE A 46 -2.25 8.10 -8.69
N VAL A 47 -2.38 6.77 -8.72
CA VAL A 47 -1.25 5.82 -8.62
C VAL A 47 -1.24 4.93 -9.87
N PRO A 48 -0.18 4.98 -10.69
CA PRO A 48 0.00 4.06 -11.81
C PRO A 48 -0.02 2.60 -11.36
N SER A 49 -0.54 1.71 -12.22
CA SER A 49 -0.75 0.30 -11.84
C SER A 49 0.56 -0.45 -11.58
N GLU A 50 1.64 -0.07 -12.25
CA GLU A 50 3.00 -0.58 -12.05
C GLU A 50 3.57 -0.25 -10.66
N PHE A 51 3.04 0.75 -9.97
CA PHE A 51 3.38 1.09 -8.58
C PHE A 51 2.40 0.47 -7.59
N THR A 52 1.64 -0.55 -7.99
CA THR A 52 0.75 -1.29 -7.10
C THR A 52 1.07 -2.77 -7.07
N LEU A 53 0.92 -3.38 -5.91
CA LEU A 53 1.16 -4.81 -5.68
C LEU A 53 -0.10 -5.48 -5.14
N ASP A 54 -0.49 -6.64 -5.68
CA ASP A 54 -1.63 -7.37 -5.12
C ASP A 54 -1.28 -8.07 -3.79
N LEU A 55 -2.31 -8.34 -3.00
CA LEU A 55 -2.17 -8.93 -1.67
C LEU A 55 -1.58 -10.35 -1.70
N ASP A 56 -1.84 -11.16 -2.74
CA ASP A 56 -1.29 -12.52 -2.80
C ASP A 56 0.23 -12.45 -2.99
N THR A 57 0.70 -11.59 -3.90
CA THR A 57 2.14 -11.40 -4.11
C THR A 57 2.83 -10.80 -2.89
N PHE A 58 2.25 -9.77 -2.25
CA PHE A 58 2.82 -9.21 -1.03
C PHE A 58 2.91 -10.22 0.13
N MET A 59 1.91 -11.11 0.24
CA MET A 59 1.89 -12.18 1.24
C MET A 59 2.79 -13.38 0.87
N GLY A 60 3.55 -13.31 -0.22
CA GLY A 60 4.40 -14.40 -0.68
C GLY A 60 3.63 -15.64 -1.16
N ARG A 61 2.33 -15.52 -1.44
CA ARG A 61 1.50 -16.60 -1.99
C ARG A 61 1.62 -16.72 -3.50
N LYS A 62 2.14 -15.68 -4.14
CA LYS A 62 2.53 -15.64 -5.55
C LYS A 62 3.92 -15.02 -5.62
N PHE A 63 4.86 -15.69 -6.25
CA PHE A 63 6.14 -15.06 -6.56
C PHE A 63 6.00 -14.12 -7.75
N ALA A 64 6.75 -13.03 -7.68
CA ALA A 64 6.93 -12.10 -8.77
C ALA A 64 7.47 -12.85 -9.99
N SER A 65 6.62 -13.16 -10.98
CA SER A 65 7.01 -13.98 -12.15
C SER A 65 7.92 -13.24 -13.14
N TRP A 66 8.38 -12.03 -12.81
CA TRP A 66 9.28 -11.23 -13.63
C TRP A 66 10.76 -11.66 -13.52
N LEU A 67 11.08 -12.62 -12.64
CA LEU A 67 12.39 -13.29 -12.55
C LEU A 67 12.20 -14.82 -12.56
N PRO A 68 11.82 -15.42 -13.70
CA PRO A 68 11.57 -16.87 -13.79
C PRO A 68 12.82 -17.72 -13.49
N GLU A 69 14.00 -17.10 -13.45
CA GLU A 69 15.30 -17.75 -13.23
C GLU A 69 15.68 -17.85 -11.73
N GLU A 70 14.96 -17.18 -10.83
CA GLU A 70 15.26 -17.26 -9.40
C GLU A 70 14.73 -18.57 -8.82
N PRO A 71 15.58 -19.39 -8.15
CA PRO A 71 15.13 -20.62 -7.52
C PRO A 71 14.19 -20.28 -6.35
N ASP A 72 13.03 -20.95 -6.31
CA ASP A 72 12.14 -20.94 -5.15
C ASP A 72 12.93 -21.43 -3.92
N TYR A 73 13.03 -20.58 -2.89
CA TYR A 73 13.69 -20.90 -1.61
C TYR A 73 12.79 -21.73 -0.70
#